data_AF-A0AAV4G6B3-F1
#
_entry.id   AF-A0AAV4G6B3-F1
#
_cell.length_a   1.000
_cell.length_b   1.000
_cell.length_c   1.000
_cell.angle_alpha   90.00
_cell.angle_beta   90.00
_cell.angle_gamma   90.00
#
_symmetry.space_group_name_H-M   'P 1'
#
loop_
_entity.id
_entity.type
_entity.pdbx_description
1 polymer ?
#
loop_
_entity_poly.entity_id
_entity_poly.type
_entity_poly.pdbx_seq_one_letter_code
_entity_poly.pdbx_strand_id
1 'polypeptide(L)'
;MIFIVDSGATKADWVAVDALGNKLFFTQTPGLNPEVVTKELVKERLINNNDLDRSKLNVKKVFFYGAGCGTKRMQVFMGEVLKEYFPKATIEVCEDTYAAIFATTGREKMPAVVSIIGTGSNCSLWDGVRVVQKTNDTVFNLKGNAFCVKIKYKPSEIRTWEDLQGIRKVLDGNYKIINDITFPKKYEFSPIGNDKNPFEGHLDGQGFTIRKLNINRPRSKFVGFFGKTSKTVVIESLKIEGNITGKDIVGGIVGHNKGKTQAQFKGKITAEKHTGGIAGINDGMLVGTSEGELEGSLYVGGLSGINGGDILGHSSIKISSKSDYVGGLVGLNLRKGKIRGYYKGIIEGKKYIGGLCGQNKGNIIGFCTGKLTASWGYIGGMVGENSETIKGYSKNEIDAVNIVGGMVGNNTSSGKIIGYNRTQMTRTSGAFEQFGMVAAIDPNNEASKVYFSASETSIKDKISPSTTILHTNNNGNSKGVGSVTNATELRSLFINLTFGSNEGEWSFSARGEWPKLNFGDLTNWDSKTMGAFLPKSGQPTK
;
A
#
# COMPACT_ATOMS: atom_id res chain seq x y z
N MET A 1 11.42 2.24 44.85
CA MET A 1 11.08 0.80 44.92
C MET A 1 9.88 0.53 44.03
N ILE A 2 9.81 -0.64 43.42
CA ILE A 2 8.67 -1.13 42.65
C ILE A 2 8.20 -2.42 43.32
N PHE A 3 6.88 -2.60 43.47
CA PHE A 3 6.30 -3.88 43.87
C PHE A 3 5.75 -4.63 42.67
N ILE A 4 6.05 -5.93 42.60
CA ILE A 4 5.39 -6.90 41.74
C ILE A 4 4.64 -7.85 42.67
N VAL A 5 3.32 -7.94 42.49
CA VAL A 5 2.42 -8.67 43.38
C VAL A 5 1.67 -9.72 42.59
N ASP A 6 1.71 -10.96 43.08
CA ASP A 6 0.93 -12.08 42.56
C ASP A 6 -0.04 -12.54 43.66
N SER A 7 -1.33 -12.30 43.45
CA SER A 7 -2.37 -12.51 44.47
C SER A 7 -3.39 -13.56 44.04
N GLY A 8 -3.37 -14.71 44.72
CA GLY A 8 -4.41 -15.72 44.60
C GLY A 8 -5.52 -15.58 45.65
N ALA A 9 -6.42 -16.56 45.67
CA ALA A 9 -7.50 -16.62 46.66
C ALA A 9 -6.99 -16.80 48.10
N THR A 10 -5.87 -17.49 48.31
CA THR A 10 -5.36 -17.86 49.64
C THR A 10 -4.22 -16.96 50.13
N LYS A 11 -3.32 -16.56 49.24
CA LYS A 11 -2.11 -15.78 49.56
C LYS A 11 -1.81 -14.73 48.50
N ALA A 12 -1.08 -13.69 48.90
CA ALA A 12 -0.49 -12.73 47.98
C ALA A 12 1.02 -12.63 48.21
N ASP A 13 1.78 -12.87 47.16
CA ASP A 13 3.23 -12.86 47.14
C ASP A 13 3.70 -11.48 46.66
N TRP A 14 4.52 -10.81 47.48
CA TRP A 14 5.02 -9.46 47.22
C TRP A 14 6.53 -9.48 47.00
N VAL A 15 6.98 -9.03 45.83
CA VAL A 15 8.41 -8.86 45.53
C VAL A 15 8.71 -7.38 45.37
N ALA A 16 9.56 -6.84 46.23
CA ALA A 16 10.12 -5.51 46.08
C ALA A 16 11.36 -5.56 45.18
N VAL A 17 11.44 -4.68 44.18
CA VAL A 17 12.59 -4.53 43.30
C VAL A 17 13.06 -3.07 43.22
N ASP A 18 14.34 -2.88 42.89
CA ASP A 18 14.90 -1.58 42.54
C ASP A 18 14.58 -1.20 41.08
N ALA A 19 15.14 -0.08 40.61
CA ALA A 19 14.92 0.40 39.24
C ALA A 19 15.63 -0.46 38.17
N LEU A 20 16.60 -1.27 38.57
CA LEU A 20 17.36 -2.18 37.70
C LEU A 20 16.74 -3.59 37.65
N GLY A 21 15.74 -3.86 38.50
CA GLY A 21 15.07 -5.14 38.62
C GLY A 21 15.71 -6.08 39.63
N ASN A 22 16.66 -5.62 40.43
CA ASN A 22 17.24 -6.43 41.51
C ASN A 22 16.22 -6.56 42.64
N LYS A 23 16.08 -7.78 43.17
CA LYS A 23 15.22 -8.08 44.32
C LYS A 23 15.76 -7.40 45.57
N LEU A 24 14.93 -6.55 46.18
CA LEU A 24 15.20 -5.91 47.47
C LEU A 24 14.75 -6.80 48.62
N PHE A 25 13.49 -7.25 48.59
CA PHE A 25 12.95 -8.21 49.56
C PHE A 25 11.72 -8.93 49.02
N PHE A 26 11.29 -9.96 49.75
CA PHE A 26 10.05 -10.70 49.52
C PHE A 26 9.25 -10.75 50.81
N THR A 27 7.94 -10.57 50.71
CA THR A 27 7.03 -10.71 51.84
C THR A 27 5.70 -11.29 51.37
N GLN A 28 4.83 -11.71 52.28
CA GLN A 28 3.54 -12.31 51.96
C GLN A 28 2.42 -11.72 52.81
N THR A 29 1.23 -11.64 52.22
CA THR A 29 -0.02 -11.36 52.93
C THR A 29 -1.02 -12.48 52.65
N PRO A 30 -2.10 -12.60 53.43
CA PRO A 30 -3.26 -13.36 52.99
C PRO A 30 -3.79 -12.84 51.64
N GLY A 31 -4.49 -13.69 50.87
CA GLY A 31 -4.94 -13.39 49.50
C GLY A 31 -5.76 -12.11 49.36
N LEU A 32 -5.73 -11.44 48.21
CA LEU A 32 -6.34 -10.11 48.06
C LEU A 32 -7.36 -10.08 46.91
N ASN A 33 -8.05 -11.20 46.66
CA ASN A 33 -9.05 -11.30 45.60
C ASN A 33 -10.25 -10.36 45.88
N PRO A 34 -10.47 -9.29 45.09
CA PRO A 34 -11.49 -8.28 45.35
C PRO A 34 -12.94 -8.79 45.22
N GLU A 35 -13.15 -10.00 44.69
CA GLU A 35 -14.49 -10.62 44.63
C GLU A 35 -14.92 -11.19 45.99
N VAL A 36 -13.97 -11.42 46.91
CA VAL A 36 -14.22 -12.08 48.20
C VAL A 36 -13.68 -11.32 49.42
N VAL A 37 -12.88 -10.27 49.23
CA VAL A 37 -12.39 -9.42 50.33
C VAL A 37 -12.88 -7.98 50.22
N THR A 38 -13.24 -7.40 51.37
CA THR A 38 -13.66 -5.99 51.46
C THR A 38 -12.47 -5.05 51.47
N LYS A 39 -12.72 -3.76 51.23
CA LYS A 39 -11.70 -2.70 51.25
C LYS A 39 -10.99 -2.62 52.60
N GLU A 40 -11.74 -2.76 53.69
CA GLU A 40 -11.25 -2.70 55.07
C GLU A 40 -10.31 -3.87 55.35
N LEU A 41 -10.69 -5.08 54.92
CA LEU A 41 -9.90 -6.29 55.12
C LEU A 41 -8.62 -6.27 54.27
N VAL A 42 -8.66 -5.72 53.05
CA VAL A 42 -7.44 -5.51 52.25
C VAL A 42 -6.48 -4.58 52.98
N LYS A 43 -6.96 -3.43 53.48
CA LYS A 43 -6.12 -2.48 54.23
C LYS A 43 -5.54 -3.11 55.49
N GLU A 44 -6.34 -3.84 56.25
CA GLU A 44 -5.89 -4.55 57.45
C GLU A 44 -4.72 -5.50 57.12
N ARG A 45 -4.87 -6.32 56.06
CA ARG A 45 -3.82 -7.26 55.61
C ARG A 45 -2.53 -6.54 55.20
N LEU A 46 -2.63 -5.36 54.60
CA LEU A 46 -1.48 -4.55 54.22
C LEU A 46 -0.81 -3.91 55.45
N ILE A 47 -1.58 -3.32 56.37
CA ILE A 47 -1.09 -2.67 57.60
C ILE A 47 -0.39 -3.68 58.50
N ASN A 48 -0.94 -4.88 58.63
CA ASN A 48 -0.38 -5.93 59.50
C ASN A 48 0.91 -6.55 58.94
N ASN A 49 1.31 -6.20 57.72
CA ASN A 49 2.60 -6.61 57.17
C ASN A 49 3.65 -5.50 57.39
N ASN A 50 4.58 -5.74 58.31
CA ASN A 50 5.61 -4.78 58.70
C ASN A 50 6.49 -4.30 57.54
N ASP A 51 6.78 -5.16 56.55
CA ASP A 51 7.62 -4.78 55.40
C ASP A 51 6.87 -3.83 54.47
N LEU A 52 5.57 -4.06 54.26
CA LEU A 52 4.71 -3.19 53.46
C LEU A 52 4.50 -1.84 54.16
N ASP A 53 4.21 -1.83 55.46
CA ASP A 53 3.95 -0.60 56.19
C ASP A 53 5.20 0.30 56.27
N ARG A 54 6.38 -0.28 56.48
CA ARG A 54 7.66 0.46 56.47
C ARG A 54 8.00 1.03 55.09
N SER A 55 7.59 0.36 54.02
CA SER A 55 7.95 0.76 52.65
C SER A 55 6.93 1.67 51.97
N LYS A 56 5.72 1.84 52.52
CA LYS A 56 4.56 2.47 51.86
C LYS A 56 4.82 3.83 51.21
N LEU A 57 5.66 4.68 51.81
CA LEU A 57 5.99 6.01 51.29
C LEU A 57 7.12 6.02 50.25
N ASN A 58 7.84 4.91 50.08
CA ASN A 58 9.01 4.78 49.21
C ASN A 58 8.73 3.98 47.92
N VAL A 59 7.53 3.41 47.81
CA VAL A 59 7.05 2.73 46.61
C VAL A 59 6.68 3.76 45.55
N LYS A 60 7.27 3.61 44.36
CA LYS A 60 7.00 4.46 43.19
C LYS A 60 5.99 3.82 42.24
N LYS A 61 5.94 2.49 42.17
CA LYS A 61 4.99 1.76 41.32
C LYS A 61 4.61 0.42 41.94
N VAL A 62 3.35 0.03 41.78
CA VAL A 62 2.83 -1.30 42.14
C VAL A 62 2.23 -1.93 40.89
N PHE A 63 2.75 -3.08 40.50
CA PHE A 63 2.14 -3.98 39.51
C PHE A 63 1.44 -5.10 40.29
N PHE A 64 0.12 -5.08 40.27
CA PHE A 64 -0.70 -6.05 40.98
C PHE A 64 -1.39 -6.98 39.98
N TYR A 65 -1.12 -8.27 40.09
CA TYR A 65 -1.74 -9.32 39.31
C TYR A 65 -2.53 -10.19 40.27
N GLY A 66 -3.86 -10.21 40.16
CA GLY A 66 -4.70 -10.87 41.13
C GLY A 66 -5.90 -11.62 40.56
N ALA A 67 -6.20 -12.76 41.16
CA ALA A 67 -7.47 -13.46 40.95
C ALA A 67 -8.64 -12.51 41.29
N GLY A 68 -9.70 -12.55 40.48
CA GLY A 68 -10.87 -11.65 40.60
C GLY A 68 -10.68 -10.25 40.00
N CYS A 69 -9.51 -9.91 39.47
CA CYS A 69 -9.27 -8.66 38.74
C CYS A 69 -9.57 -8.75 37.23
N GLY A 70 -10.45 -9.66 36.81
CA GLY A 70 -10.78 -9.89 35.39
C GLY A 70 -11.68 -8.80 34.77
N THR A 71 -12.42 -8.05 35.59
CA THR A 71 -13.32 -6.99 35.11
C THR A 71 -12.78 -5.59 35.42
N LYS A 72 -13.15 -4.60 34.59
CA LYS A 72 -12.75 -3.19 34.79
C LYS A 72 -13.18 -2.67 36.16
N ARG A 73 -14.36 -3.07 36.65
CA ARG A 73 -14.89 -2.70 37.96
C ARG A 73 -13.97 -3.17 39.09
N MET A 74 -13.54 -4.43 39.06
CA MET A 74 -12.67 -4.99 40.10
C MET A 74 -11.25 -4.43 40.04
N GLN A 75 -10.73 -4.15 38.84
CA GLN A 75 -9.44 -3.48 38.67
C GLN A 75 -9.45 -2.06 39.26
N VAL A 76 -10.53 -1.31 39.05
CA VAL A 76 -10.69 0.04 39.64
C VAL A 76 -10.78 -0.06 41.16
N PHE A 77 -11.62 -0.95 41.69
CA PHE A 77 -11.76 -1.17 43.14
C PHE A 77 -10.40 -1.45 43.80
N MET A 78 -9.67 -2.47 43.32
CA MET A 78 -8.37 -2.82 43.89
C MET A 78 -7.35 -1.69 43.69
N GLY A 79 -7.38 -1.03 42.53
CA GLY A 79 -6.51 0.10 42.21
C GLY A 79 -6.67 1.26 43.20
N GLU A 80 -7.91 1.59 43.58
CA GLU A 80 -8.21 2.64 44.55
C GLU A 80 -7.73 2.28 45.96
N VAL A 81 -7.97 1.04 46.42
CA VAL A 81 -7.52 0.59 47.75
C VAL A 81 -5.99 0.61 47.85
N LEU A 82 -5.29 0.12 46.83
CA LEU A 82 -3.83 0.15 46.78
C LEU A 82 -3.28 1.56 46.64
N LYS A 83 -3.96 2.45 45.90
CA LYS A 83 -3.56 3.85 45.76
C LYS A 83 -3.69 4.63 47.07
N GLU A 84 -4.72 4.34 47.85
CA GLU A 84 -4.91 4.91 49.18
C GLU A 84 -3.81 4.47 50.14
N TYR A 85 -3.40 3.20 50.09
CA TYR A 85 -2.33 2.67 50.94
C TYR A 85 -0.92 3.09 50.50
N PHE A 86 -0.66 3.14 49.19
CA PHE A 86 0.61 3.56 48.58
C PHE A 86 0.46 4.92 47.87
N PRO A 87 0.37 6.04 48.62
CA PRO A 87 -0.06 7.33 48.06
C PRO A 87 0.85 7.86 46.95
N LYS A 88 2.16 7.61 47.04
CA LYS A 88 3.15 8.06 46.05
C LYS A 88 3.33 7.12 44.85
N ALA A 89 2.70 5.94 44.88
CA ALA A 89 2.88 4.95 43.83
C ALA A 89 1.89 5.15 42.67
N THR A 90 2.33 4.87 41.44
CA THR A 90 1.41 4.55 40.35
C THR A 90 0.96 3.10 40.49
N ILE A 91 -0.35 2.83 40.37
CA ILE A 91 -0.91 1.49 40.54
C ILE A 91 -1.37 0.95 39.19
N GLU A 92 -0.97 -0.28 38.87
CA GLU A 92 -1.42 -1.02 37.70
C GLU A 92 -1.98 -2.36 38.16
N VAL A 93 -3.26 -2.60 37.90
CA VAL A 93 -3.99 -3.80 38.33
C VAL A 93 -4.39 -4.61 37.11
N CYS A 94 -4.04 -5.89 37.10
CA CYS A 94 -4.38 -6.85 36.07
C CYS A 94 -4.85 -8.16 36.70
N GLU A 95 -5.50 -9.01 35.90
CA GLU A 95 -5.81 -10.39 36.29
C GLU A 95 -4.51 -11.20 36.53
N ASP A 96 -4.57 -12.23 37.38
CA ASP A 96 -3.47 -13.16 37.66
C ASP A 96 -2.88 -13.83 36.40
N THR A 97 -3.69 -14.07 35.38
CA THR A 97 -3.22 -14.63 34.10
C THR A 97 -2.12 -13.79 33.44
N TYR A 98 -2.12 -12.47 33.63
CA TYR A 98 -1.06 -11.61 33.09
C TYR A 98 0.30 -11.87 33.76
N ALA A 99 0.33 -12.15 35.07
CA ALA A 99 1.58 -12.54 35.74
C ALA A 99 2.11 -13.86 35.15
N ALA A 100 1.24 -14.87 35.02
CA ALA A 100 1.62 -16.15 34.43
C ALA A 100 2.11 -15.98 32.98
N ILE A 101 1.47 -15.13 32.18
CA ILE A 101 1.88 -14.84 30.80
C ILE A 101 3.25 -14.17 30.76
N PHE A 102 3.48 -13.13 31.54
CA PHE A 102 4.76 -12.42 31.53
C PHE A 102 5.90 -13.28 32.06
N ALA A 103 5.62 -14.14 33.03
CA ALA A 103 6.60 -15.10 33.54
C ALA A 103 6.97 -16.19 32.51
N THR A 104 6.00 -16.66 31.71
CA THR A 104 6.20 -17.84 30.85
C THR A 104 6.50 -17.52 29.38
N THR A 105 6.07 -16.36 28.87
CA THR A 105 6.29 -15.95 27.47
C THR A 105 7.59 -15.17 27.25
N GLY A 106 8.26 -14.76 28.33
CA GLY A 106 9.51 -14.00 28.30
C GLY A 106 9.37 -12.61 27.66
N ARG A 107 10.52 -11.97 27.37
CA ARG A 107 10.55 -10.60 26.82
C ARG A 107 9.96 -10.48 25.41
N GLU A 108 9.95 -11.57 24.65
CA GLU A 108 9.50 -11.58 23.25
C GLU A 108 7.97 -11.50 23.11
N LYS A 109 7.25 -11.73 24.23
CA LYS A 109 5.78 -11.75 24.31
C LYS A 109 5.19 -12.59 23.18
N MET A 110 5.78 -13.75 22.92
CA MET A 110 5.27 -14.66 21.89
C MET A 110 3.86 -15.08 22.26
N PRO A 111 2.93 -15.14 21.29
CA PRO A 111 1.61 -15.68 21.55
C PRO A 111 1.70 -17.08 22.16
N ALA A 112 0.83 -17.37 23.12
CA ALA A 112 0.87 -18.62 23.87
C ALA A 112 -0.50 -18.93 24.48
N VAL A 113 -0.77 -20.20 24.76
CA VAL A 113 -1.82 -20.55 25.71
C VAL A 113 -1.17 -20.76 27.05
N VAL A 114 -1.61 -19.97 28.02
CA VAL A 114 -1.08 -19.96 29.37
C VAL A 114 -2.17 -20.44 30.30
N SER A 115 -1.86 -21.51 31.04
CA SER A 115 -2.78 -22.09 32.01
C SER A 115 -2.20 -21.94 33.41
N ILE A 116 -3.00 -21.36 34.31
CA ILE A 116 -2.75 -21.40 35.75
C ILE A 116 -3.40 -22.68 36.26
N ILE A 117 -2.62 -23.49 36.97
CA ILE A 117 -3.08 -24.74 37.54
C ILE A 117 -2.82 -24.65 39.05
N GLY A 118 -3.89 -24.49 39.83
CA GLY A 118 -3.87 -24.25 41.27
C GLY A 118 -5.23 -24.50 41.91
N THR A 119 -5.53 -23.88 43.06
CA THR A 119 -6.83 -24.04 43.76
C THR A 119 -8.02 -23.66 42.88
N GLY A 120 -7.82 -22.73 41.95
CA GLY A 120 -8.64 -22.54 40.76
C GLY A 120 -7.76 -22.73 39.51
N SER A 121 -8.31 -23.35 38.46
CA SER A 121 -7.61 -23.48 37.18
C SER A 121 -8.15 -22.44 36.20
N ASN A 122 -7.27 -21.78 35.46
CA ASN A 122 -7.62 -20.78 34.45
C ASN A 122 -6.80 -21.02 33.18
N CYS A 123 -7.35 -20.72 32.01
CA CYS A 123 -6.70 -20.88 30.72
C CYS A 123 -6.99 -19.67 29.84
N SER A 124 -5.92 -19.03 29.38
CA SER A 124 -5.99 -17.81 28.58
C SER A 124 -5.15 -17.94 27.32
N LEU A 125 -5.68 -17.45 26.19
CA LEU A 125 -4.90 -17.23 24.98
C LEU A 125 -4.24 -15.84 25.07
N TRP A 126 -2.92 -15.79 25.04
CA TRP A 126 -2.15 -14.58 24.82
C TRP A 126 -1.86 -14.43 23.33
N ASP A 127 -2.34 -13.36 22.70
CA ASP A 127 -2.15 -13.10 21.26
C ASP A 127 -0.85 -12.34 20.92
N GLY A 128 -0.03 -12.05 21.93
CA GLY A 128 1.17 -11.22 21.81
C GLY A 128 0.99 -9.78 22.27
N VAL A 129 -0.25 -9.32 22.43
CA VAL A 129 -0.61 -7.94 22.81
C VAL A 129 -1.56 -7.91 24.01
N ARG A 130 -2.55 -8.81 24.03
CA ARG A 130 -3.60 -8.88 25.05
C ARG A 130 -4.00 -10.31 25.36
N VAL A 131 -4.66 -10.47 26.51
CA VAL A 131 -5.33 -11.70 26.90
C VAL A 131 -6.68 -11.82 26.21
N VAL A 132 -6.91 -12.95 25.55
CA VAL A 132 -8.21 -13.38 25.02
C VAL A 132 -8.73 -14.48 25.92
N GLN A 133 -9.72 -14.14 26.74
CA GLN A 133 -10.51 -15.12 27.49
C GLN A 133 -11.72 -15.54 26.67
N LYS A 134 -11.92 -16.85 26.54
CA LYS A 134 -13.15 -17.42 26.00
C LYS A 134 -13.80 -18.21 27.13
N THR A 135 -14.72 -17.60 27.85
CA THR A 135 -15.48 -18.28 28.89
C THR A 135 -16.44 -19.27 28.24
N ASN A 136 -16.09 -20.54 28.24
CA ASN A 136 -17.05 -21.65 28.19
C ASN A 136 -16.62 -22.63 29.28
N ASP A 137 -17.51 -22.90 30.23
CA ASP A 137 -17.35 -23.69 31.46
C ASP A 137 -16.79 -25.10 31.25
N THR A 138 -15.51 -25.25 30.93
CA THR A 138 -14.84 -26.55 30.86
C THR A 138 -13.50 -26.45 31.58
N VAL A 139 -13.56 -26.63 32.90
CA VAL A 139 -12.41 -26.76 33.77
C VAL A 139 -11.80 -28.15 33.57
N PHE A 140 -10.63 -28.24 32.96
CA PHE A 140 -9.79 -29.44 33.05
C PHE A 140 -9.08 -29.43 34.41
N ASN A 141 -9.53 -30.28 35.33
CA ASN A 141 -8.92 -30.45 36.64
C ASN A 141 -7.67 -31.35 36.51
N LEU A 142 -6.52 -30.74 36.24
CA LEU A 142 -5.21 -31.40 36.36
C LEU A 142 -4.54 -30.86 37.63
N LYS A 143 -4.05 -31.73 38.52
CA LYS A 143 -3.27 -31.30 39.70
C LYS A 143 -1.80 -31.14 39.29
N GLY A 144 -1.25 -29.93 39.37
CA GLY A 144 0.17 -29.66 39.10
C GLY A 144 0.49 -28.17 39.01
N ASN A 145 1.78 -27.79 39.07
CA ASN A 145 2.25 -26.41 38.91
C ASN A 145 2.01 -25.91 37.47
N ALA A 146 1.77 -24.60 37.31
CA ALA A 146 1.42 -23.94 36.04
C ALA A 146 2.25 -24.43 34.83
N PHE A 147 1.57 -24.71 33.71
CA PHE A 147 2.20 -25.16 32.46
C PHE A 147 1.89 -24.17 31.33
N CYS A 148 2.90 -23.87 30.51
CA CYS A 148 2.77 -22.98 29.35
C CYS A 148 2.91 -23.81 28.07
N VAL A 149 1.87 -23.82 27.24
CA VAL A 149 1.98 -24.35 25.88
C VAL A 149 2.33 -23.17 24.97
N LYS A 150 3.58 -23.14 24.50
CA LYS A 150 3.97 -22.23 23.42
C LYS A 150 3.25 -22.64 22.14
N ILE A 151 2.13 -21.99 21.87
CA ILE A 151 1.44 -22.15 20.59
C ILE A 151 2.18 -21.31 19.57
N LYS A 152 2.56 -21.91 18.44
CA LYS A 152 3.00 -21.18 17.27
C LYS A 152 1.79 -20.47 16.65
N TYR A 153 1.35 -19.36 17.26
CA TYR A 153 0.31 -18.51 16.70
C TYR A 153 0.86 -17.92 15.42
N LYS A 154 0.30 -18.38 14.30
CA LYS A 154 0.43 -17.69 13.03
C LYS A 154 -0.72 -16.70 13.02
N PRO A 155 -0.49 -15.39 13.20
CA PRO A 155 -1.57 -14.41 13.03
C PRO A 155 -1.98 -14.43 11.56
N SER A 156 -2.86 -15.35 11.18
CA SER A 156 -3.33 -15.46 9.80
C SER A 156 -4.39 -14.41 9.49
N GLU A 157 -4.92 -13.76 10.51
CA GLU A 157 -5.97 -12.75 10.41
C GLU A 157 -5.54 -11.48 11.12
N ILE A 158 -5.56 -10.37 10.39
CA ILE A 158 -5.20 -9.03 10.85
C ILE A 158 -6.49 -8.25 11.07
N ARG A 159 -6.72 -7.83 12.31
CA ARG A 159 -7.91 -7.09 12.76
C ARG A 159 -7.62 -5.65 13.14
N THR A 160 -6.39 -5.38 13.57
CA THR A 160 -6.00 -4.06 14.09
C THR A 160 -4.65 -3.62 13.56
N TRP A 161 -4.30 -2.36 13.83
CA TRP A 161 -3.01 -1.82 13.42
C TRP A 161 -1.85 -2.43 14.23
N GLU A 162 -2.13 -2.94 15.44
CA GLU A 162 -1.19 -3.71 16.25
C GLU A 162 -0.88 -5.07 15.62
N ASP A 163 -1.89 -5.77 15.06
CA ASP A 163 -1.69 -7.07 14.39
C ASP A 163 -0.72 -6.95 13.20
N LEU A 164 -0.78 -5.84 12.47
CA LEU A 164 0.15 -5.54 11.37
C LEU A 164 1.62 -5.52 11.83
N GLN A 165 1.88 -5.26 13.12
CA GLN A 165 3.23 -5.32 13.67
C GLN A 165 3.75 -6.75 13.72
N GLY A 166 2.86 -7.72 13.94
CA GLY A 166 3.16 -9.15 14.00
C GLY A 166 3.70 -9.71 12.69
N ILE A 167 3.31 -9.14 11.54
CA ILE A 167 3.81 -9.56 10.22
C ILE A 167 5.34 -9.46 10.15
N ARG A 168 5.96 -8.47 10.81
CA ARG A 168 7.43 -8.31 10.81
C ARG A 168 8.16 -9.43 11.54
N LYS A 169 7.47 -10.19 12.40
CA LYS A 169 8.04 -11.33 13.12
C LYS A 169 8.03 -12.62 12.28
N VAL A 170 7.16 -12.72 11.27
CA VAL A 170 6.96 -13.91 10.44
C VAL A 170 6.77 -13.48 8.97
N LEU A 171 7.85 -13.18 8.28
CA LEU A 171 7.79 -12.57 6.94
C LEU A 171 7.29 -13.53 5.83
N ASP A 172 7.21 -14.84 6.11
CA ASP A 172 6.76 -15.92 5.23
C ASP A 172 5.33 -16.41 5.53
N GLY A 173 4.58 -15.67 6.36
CA GLY A 173 3.22 -16.05 6.77
C GLY A 173 2.14 -15.86 5.69
N ASN A 174 0.97 -16.46 5.94
CA ASN A 174 -0.25 -16.25 5.14
C ASN A 174 -1.22 -15.40 5.96
N TYR A 175 -1.55 -14.22 5.46
CA TYR A 175 -2.28 -13.17 6.17
C TYR A 175 -3.55 -12.77 5.43
N LYS A 176 -4.61 -12.47 6.19
CA LYS A 176 -5.87 -11.93 5.71
C LYS A 176 -6.27 -10.71 6.54
N ILE A 177 -6.59 -9.60 5.90
CA ILE A 177 -7.21 -8.45 6.58
C ILE A 177 -8.71 -8.73 6.65
N ILE A 178 -9.31 -8.66 7.84
CA ILE A 178 -10.72 -9.04 8.02
C ILE A 178 -11.66 -7.88 8.35
N ASN A 179 -11.14 -6.65 8.43
CA ASN A 179 -11.88 -5.42 8.66
C ASN A 179 -11.04 -4.20 8.21
N ASP A 180 -11.67 -3.02 8.11
CA ASP A 180 -10.95 -1.76 7.95
C ASP A 180 -10.04 -1.52 9.16
N ILE A 181 -8.79 -1.12 8.90
CA ILE A 181 -7.78 -0.84 9.94
C ILE A 181 -7.46 0.65 9.91
N THR A 182 -7.52 1.32 11.06
CA THR A 182 -7.14 2.74 11.16
C THR A 182 -5.98 2.93 12.12
N PHE A 183 -4.90 3.55 11.64
CA PHE A 183 -3.75 3.88 12.48
C PHE A 183 -4.02 5.07 13.42
N PRO A 184 -3.44 5.08 14.63
CA PRO A 184 -3.43 6.26 15.50
C PRO A 184 -2.65 7.43 14.87
N LYS A 185 -3.08 8.67 15.11
CA LYS A 185 -2.55 9.89 14.45
C LYS A 185 -1.03 10.10 14.57
N LYS A 186 -0.40 9.63 15.65
CA LYS A 186 1.04 9.79 15.92
C LYS A 186 1.87 8.54 15.64
N TYR A 187 1.25 7.50 15.08
CA TYR A 187 1.95 6.26 14.84
C TYR A 187 2.81 6.35 13.57
N GLU A 188 4.12 6.15 13.73
CA GLU A 188 5.08 6.10 12.62
C GLU A 188 5.34 4.65 12.23
N PHE A 189 4.83 4.26 11.07
CA PHE A 189 4.93 2.90 10.58
C PHE A 189 6.32 2.61 10.00
N SER A 190 6.90 1.47 10.40
CA SER A 190 8.14 0.97 9.80
C SER A 190 7.80 -0.01 8.67
N PRO A 191 8.38 0.09 7.46
CA PRO A 191 8.10 -0.85 6.38
C PRO A 191 8.21 -2.33 6.79
N ILE A 192 7.31 -3.18 6.28
CA ILE A 192 7.37 -4.63 6.44
C ILE A 192 8.32 -5.20 5.40
N GLY A 193 9.29 -6.01 5.83
CA GLY A 193 10.36 -6.47 4.97
C GLY A 193 11.33 -5.35 4.56
N ASN A 194 12.56 -5.72 4.24
CA ASN A 194 13.62 -4.80 3.84
C ASN A 194 14.55 -5.47 2.81
N ASP A 195 15.61 -4.77 2.42
CA ASP A 195 16.53 -5.25 1.38
C ASP A 195 17.17 -6.61 1.69
N LYS A 196 17.50 -6.85 2.98
CA LYS A 196 18.12 -8.09 3.48
C LYS A 196 17.09 -9.18 3.75
N ASN A 197 15.96 -8.81 4.36
CA ASN A 197 14.89 -9.71 4.76
C ASN A 197 13.59 -9.25 4.07
N PRO A 198 13.36 -9.63 2.80
CA PRO A 198 12.14 -9.25 2.10
C PRO A 198 10.91 -9.89 2.74
N PHE A 199 9.73 -9.33 2.50
CA PHE A 199 8.49 -10.07 2.74
C PHE A 199 8.41 -11.24 1.75
N GLU A 200 8.05 -12.43 2.20
CA GLU A 200 8.02 -13.66 1.41
C GLU A 200 6.66 -14.37 1.42
N GLY A 201 5.75 -13.89 2.27
CA GLY A 201 4.44 -14.47 2.50
C GLY A 201 3.36 -14.06 1.51
N HIS A 202 2.12 -14.35 1.91
CA HIS A 202 0.89 -13.98 1.20
C HIS A 202 0.09 -13.00 2.07
N LEU A 203 -0.36 -11.89 1.50
CA LEU A 203 -1.32 -10.99 2.14
C LEU A 203 -2.56 -10.78 1.25
N ASP A 204 -3.72 -11.22 1.74
CA ASP A 204 -5.02 -10.94 1.15
C ASP A 204 -5.70 -9.80 1.92
N GLY A 205 -5.87 -8.65 1.28
CA GLY A 205 -6.53 -7.48 1.85
C GLY A 205 -8.05 -7.59 1.91
N GLN A 206 -8.66 -8.58 1.23
CA GLN A 206 -10.11 -8.80 1.11
C GLN A 206 -10.92 -7.54 0.72
N GLY A 207 -10.25 -6.53 0.14
CA GLY A 207 -10.86 -5.26 -0.26
C GLY A 207 -11.08 -4.25 0.88
N PHE A 208 -10.70 -4.58 2.13
CA PHE A 208 -10.69 -3.66 3.27
C PHE A 208 -9.59 -2.60 3.14
N THR A 209 -9.77 -1.49 3.86
CA THR A 209 -8.89 -0.33 3.76
C THR A 209 -8.04 -0.17 5.02
N ILE A 210 -6.72 -0.03 4.83
CA ILE A 210 -5.80 0.46 5.85
C ILE A 210 -5.74 1.98 5.75
N ARG A 211 -6.17 2.69 6.78
CA ARG A 211 -6.33 4.14 6.81
C ARG A 211 -5.31 4.83 7.71
N LYS A 212 -4.99 6.07 7.34
CA LYS A 212 -4.10 6.97 8.08
C LYS A 212 -2.71 6.37 8.28
N LEU A 213 -2.25 5.55 7.34
CA LEU A 213 -0.87 5.08 7.33
C LEU A 213 0.05 6.31 7.25
N ASN A 214 1.06 6.36 8.12
CA ASN A 214 2.04 7.42 8.11
C ASN A 214 3.44 6.81 8.20
N ILE A 215 4.29 7.11 7.22
CA ILE A 215 5.68 6.67 7.17
C ILE A 215 6.54 7.90 6.92
N ASN A 216 7.25 8.39 7.93
CA ASN A 216 8.16 9.53 7.78
C ASN A 216 9.64 9.13 7.87
N ARG A 217 10.25 8.78 6.72
CA ARG A 217 11.65 8.30 6.64
C ARG A 217 12.45 9.00 5.54
N PRO A 218 12.64 10.33 5.58
CA PRO A 218 13.17 11.14 4.47
C PRO A 218 14.59 10.80 4.03
N ARG A 219 15.34 10.03 4.83
CA ARG A 219 16.72 9.59 4.50
C ARG A 219 16.81 8.10 4.14
N SER A 220 15.72 7.35 4.25
CA SER A 220 15.72 5.89 4.07
C SER A 220 15.42 5.49 2.63
N LYS A 221 15.97 4.34 2.23
CA LYS A 221 15.60 3.66 0.98
C LYS A 221 14.58 2.55 1.23
N PHE A 222 13.93 2.06 0.18
CA PHE A 222 12.96 0.95 0.23
C PHE A 222 11.80 1.28 1.18
N VAL A 223 11.08 2.36 0.84
CA VAL A 223 10.01 2.89 1.68
C VAL A 223 8.66 2.60 1.04
N GLY A 224 7.76 2.04 1.84
CA GLY A 224 6.38 1.71 1.50
C GLY A 224 5.78 0.90 2.64
N PHE A 225 4.52 0.48 2.50
CA PHE A 225 3.94 -0.45 3.47
C PHE A 225 4.78 -1.73 3.59
N PHE A 226 5.25 -2.24 2.44
CA PHE A 226 6.34 -3.18 2.34
C PHE A 226 7.61 -2.47 1.86
N GLY A 227 8.77 -2.76 2.45
CA GLY A 227 10.04 -2.24 1.94
C GLY A 227 10.46 -2.94 0.66
N LYS A 228 10.44 -4.28 0.67
CA LYS A 228 10.78 -5.13 -0.47
C LYS A 228 10.04 -6.46 -0.39
N THR A 229 9.62 -6.98 -1.53
CA THR A 229 9.01 -8.32 -1.66
C THR A 229 9.95 -9.30 -2.35
N SER A 230 9.82 -10.59 -2.02
CA SER A 230 10.45 -11.68 -2.77
C SER A 230 9.68 -11.97 -4.07
N LYS A 231 10.22 -12.86 -4.91
CA LYS A 231 9.58 -13.25 -6.18
C LYS A 231 8.33 -14.10 -6.00
N THR A 232 8.19 -14.78 -4.86
CA THR A 232 7.08 -15.71 -4.57
C THR A 232 5.90 -15.04 -3.89
N VAL A 233 6.08 -13.80 -3.43
CA VAL A 233 5.02 -13.02 -2.76
C VAL A 233 3.80 -12.88 -3.64
N VAL A 234 2.65 -13.00 -2.99
CA VAL A 234 1.34 -12.63 -3.50
C VAL A 234 0.72 -11.61 -2.54
N ILE A 235 0.38 -10.44 -3.05
CA ILE A 235 -0.41 -9.42 -2.35
C ILE A 235 -1.67 -9.22 -3.17
N GLU A 236 -2.83 -9.45 -2.58
CA GLU A 236 -4.13 -9.39 -3.24
C GLU A 236 -5.05 -8.39 -2.57
N SER A 237 -5.86 -7.67 -3.35
CA SER A 237 -6.95 -6.83 -2.87
C SER A 237 -6.59 -5.83 -1.76
N LEU A 238 -5.35 -5.34 -1.72
CA LEU A 238 -4.87 -4.44 -0.67
C LEU A 238 -5.20 -2.99 -0.98
N LYS A 239 -5.83 -2.27 -0.06
CA LYS A 239 -6.11 -0.83 -0.18
C LYS A 239 -5.48 -0.06 0.96
N ILE A 240 -4.72 0.99 0.63
CA ILE A 240 -4.02 1.81 1.62
C ILE A 240 -4.29 3.29 1.38
N GLU A 241 -4.65 3.99 2.44
CA GLU A 241 -4.77 5.44 2.52
C GLU A 241 -3.72 6.01 3.49
N GLY A 242 -2.83 6.89 3.02
CA GLY A 242 -1.77 7.40 3.90
C GLY A 242 -0.79 8.41 3.30
N ASN A 243 0.15 8.82 4.16
CA ASN A 243 1.25 9.74 3.84
C ASN A 243 2.59 9.00 3.95
N ILE A 244 3.42 9.09 2.91
CA ILE A 244 4.68 8.36 2.82
C ILE A 244 5.79 9.30 2.39
N THR A 245 6.81 9.41 3.23
CA THR A 245 8.03 10.18 2.96
C THR A 245 9.23 9.25 2.99
N GLY A 246 9.99 9.22 1.90
CA GLY A 246 11.21 8.41 1.75
C GLY A 246 12.28 9.15 0.96
N LYS A 247 13.48 8.56 0.82
CA LYS A 247 14.53 9.13 -0.03
C LYS A 247 14.52 8.55 -1.44
N ASP A 248 14.65 7.23 -1.52
CA ASP A 248 14.98 6.51 -2.75
C ASP A 248 14.26 5.15 -2.75
N ILE A 249 13.68 4.76 -3.88
CA ILE A 249 12.87 3.53 -4.00
C ILE A 249 11.66 3.60 -3.06
N VAL A 250 10.70 4.44 -3.44
CA VAL A 250 9.54 4.78 -2.61
C VAL A 250 8.25 4.43 -3.35
N GLY A 251 7.42 3.59 -2.72
CA GLY A 251 6.11 3.19 -3.22
C GLY A 251 5.03 3.35 -2.16
N GLY A 252 3.80 3.62 -2.57
CA GLY A 252 2.65 3.65 -1.64
C GLY A 252 2.43 2.31 -0.92
N ILE A 253 2.67 1.21 -1.65
CA ILE A 253 2.45 -0.15 -1.17
C ILE A 253 3.78 -0.88 -0.99
N VAL A 254 4.66 -0.87 -2.00
CA VAL A 254 5.93 -1.61 -1.97
C VAL A 254 7.09 -0.72 -2.40
N GLY A 255 8.18 -0.64 -1.66
CA GLY A 255 9.40 0.03 -2.15
C GLY A 255 9.92 -0.66 -3.42
N HIS A 256 10.29 -1.93 -3.32
CA HIS A 256 10.74 -2.76 -4.45
C HIS A 256 9.88 -4.03 -4.58
N ASN A 257 9.05 -4.08 -5.62
CA ASN A 257 8.20 -5.23 -5.92
C ASN A 257 8.91 -6.24 -6.81
N LYS A 258 9.10 -7.47 -6.34
CA LYS A 258 9.57 -8.61 -7.17
C LYS A 258 8.49 -9.68 -7.41
N GLY A 259 7.44 -9.67 -6.60
CA GLY A 259 6.34 -10.65 -6.63
C GLY A 259 5.12 -10.14 -7.38
N LYS A 260 3.96 -10.72 -7.05
CA LYS A 260 2.65 -10.28 -7.55
C LYS A 260 2.01 -9.33 -6.56
N THR A 261 1.68 -8.13 -6.99
CA THR A 261 1.02 -7.11 -6.16
C THR A 261 -0.22 -6.59 -6.86
N GLN A 262 -1.39 -6.84 -6.28
CA GLN A 262 -2.66 -6.21 -6.63
C GLN A 262 -3.07 -5.25 -5.52
N ALA A 263 -3.00 -3.94 -5.78
CA ALA A 263 -3.23 -2.95 -4.73
C ALA A 263 -3.75 -1.59 -5.23
N GLN A 264 -4.35 -0.83 -4.31
CA GLN A 264 -4.81 0.53 -4.52
C GLN A 264 -4.18 1.44 -3.47
N PHE A 265 -3.64 2.57 -3.90
CA PHE A 265 -3.07 3.56 -3.00
C PHE A 265 -3.77 4.92 -3.17
N LYS A 266 -4.08 5.57 -2.05
CA LYS A 266 -4.59 6.94 -2.03
C LYS A 266 -3.88 7.76 -0.97
N GLY A 267 -3.28 8.89 -1.36
CA GLY A 267 -2.71 9.83 -0.41
C GLY A 267 -1.50 10.55 -0.92
N LYS A 268 -0.61 10.97 -0.02
CA LYS A 268 0.55 11.79 -0.36
C LYS A 268 1.85 10.99 -0.30
N ILE A 269 2.66 11.09 -1.35
CA ILE A 269 4.00 10.51 -1.39
C ILE A 269 5.01 11.62 -1.65
N THR A 270 6.07 11.70 -0.84
CA THR A 270 7.19 12.62 -1.03
C THR A 270 8.50 11.83 -1.05
N ALA A 271 9.26 11.93 -2.14
CA ALA A 271 10.54 11.24 -2.30
C ALA A 271 11.51 11.96 -3.25
N GLU A 272 12.80 11.61 -3.21
CA GLU A 272 13.78 12.16 -4.16
C GLU A 272 13.82 11.34 -5.45
N LYS A 273 13.94 10.01 -5.36
CA LYS A 273 14.23 9.15 -6.53
C LYS A 273 13.41 7.86 -6.54
N HIS A 274 13.13 7.38 -7.75
CA HIS A 274 12.45 6.11 -8.02
C HIS A 274 11.13 6.00 -7.25
N THR A 275 10.19 6.87 -7.61
CA THR A 275 8.97 7.09 -6.85
C THR A 275 7.75 6.61 -7.63
N GLY A 276 6.93 5.77 -6.99
CA GLY A 276 5.69 5.24 -7.53
C GLY A 276 4.51 5.41 -6.59
N GLY A 277 3.30 5.58 -7.11
CA GLY A 277 2.08 5.51 -6.28
C GLY A 277 1.86 4.12 -5.67
N ILE A 278 2.25 3.05 -6.35
CA ILE A 278 2.20 1.68 -5.82
C ILE A 278 3.60 1.18 -5.48
N ALA A 279 4.52 1.23 -6.43
CA ALA A 279 5.86 0.66 -6.28
C ALA A 279 7.00 1.60 -6.68
N GLY A 280 8.02 1.78 -5.85
CA GLY A 280 9.22 2.55 -6.27
C GLY A 280 9.91 1.91 -7.48
N ILE A 281 10.19 0.61 -7.37
CA ILE A 281 10.68 -0.25 -8.47
C ILE A 281 9.76 -1.47 -8.59
N ASN A 282 9.38 -1.82 -9.82
CA ASN A 282 8.62 -3.02 -10.15
C ASN A 282 9.41 -3.97 -11.06
N ASP A 283 9.86 -5.11 -10.55
CA ASP A 283 10.42 -6.24 -11.33
C ASP A 283 9.42 -7.40 -11.49
N GLY A 284 8.30 -7.36 -10.77
CA GLY A 284 7.27 -8.39 -10.76
C GLY A 284 6.01 -8.02 -11.55
N MET A 285 4.87 -8.57 -11.12
CA MET A 285 3.55 -8.21 -11.66
C MET A 285 2.89 -7.20 -10.74
N LEU A 286 2.44 -6.07 -11.30
CA LEU A 286 1.75 -5.02 -10.57
C LEU A 286 0.41 -4.76 -11.24
N VAL A 287 -0.66 -5.00 -10.48
CA VAL A 287 -2.03 -4.60 -10.83
C VAL A 287 -2.46 -3.51 -9.86
N GLY A 288 -2.77 -2.31 -10.32
CA GLY A 288 -3.13 -1.30 -9.33
C GLY A 288 -3.62 0.05 -9.81
N THR A 289 -4.06 0.82 -8.83
CA THR A 289 -4.55 2.18 -9.01
C THR A 289 -3.93 3.12 -8.01
N SER A 290 -3.69 4.37 -8.41
CA SER A 290 -3.18 5.38 -7.49
C SER A 290 -3.84 6.74 -7.66
N GLU A 291 -4.12 7.37 -6.53
CA GLU A 291 -4.77 8.67 -6.40
C GLU A 291 -4.10 9.53 -5.32
N GLY A 292 -4.28 10.85 -5.38
CA GLY A 292 -3.73 11.80 -4.40
C GLY A 292 -2.60 12.65 -4.98
N GLU A 293 -1.50 12.82 -4.23
CA GLU A 293 -0.37 13.69 -4.57
C GLU A 293 0.96 12.94 -4.51
N LEU A 294 1.81 13.16 -5.50
CA LEU A 294 3.15 12.60 -5.56
C LEU A 294 4.16 13.70 -5.89
N GLU A 295 5.07 13.95 -4.94
CA GLU A 295 6.23 14.82 -5.11
C GLU A 295 7.50 13.96 -5.24
N GLY A 296 8.16 14.05 -6.41
CA GLY A 296 9.32 13.23 -6.76
C GLY A 296 10.36 14.02 -7.56
N SER A 297 11.65 13.66 -7.54
CA SER A 297 12.64 14.35 -8.37
C SER A 297 13.04 13.55 -9.62
N LEU A 298 13.46 12.30 -9.49
CA LEU A 298 14.00 11.52 -10.61
C LEU A 298 13.29 10.17 -10.77
N TYR A 299 12.89 9.83 -12.00
CA TYR A 299 12.13 8.62 -12.33
C TYR A 299 10.85 8.50 -11.48
N VAL A 300 9.87 9.29 -11.88
CA VAL A 300 8.62 9.45 -11.14
C VAL A 300 7.48 8.88 -11.98
N GLY A 301 6.72 7.96 -11.40
CA GLY A 301 5.55 7.36 -12.04
C GLY A 301 4.33 7.30 -11.14
N GLY A 302 3.14 7.45 -11.70
CA GLY A 302 1.92 7.32 -10.90
C GLY A 302 1.72 5.92 -10.34
N LEU A 303 2.13 4.86 -11.03
CA LEU A 303 2.14 3.49 -10.49
C LEU A 303 3.53 3.06 -10.05
N SER A 304 4.56 3.31 -10.88
CA SER A 304 5.92 2.94 -10.54
C SER A 304 7.01 3.88 -11.02
N GLY A 305 8.06 4.11 -10.22
CA GLY A 305 9.21 4.90 -10.65
C GLY A 305 9.99 4.22 -11.77
N ILE A 306 10.41 2.97 -11.55
CA ILE A 306 11.06 2.12 -12.56
C ILE A 306 10.27 0.83 -12.75
N ASN A 307 10.01 0.45 -14.00
CA ASN A 307 9.39 -0.81 -14.35
C ASN A 307 10.33 -1.73 -15.14
N GLY A 308 10.65 -2.89 -14.59
CA GLY A 308 11.26 -4.04 -15.25
C GLY A 308 10.31 -5.23 -15.47
N GLY A 309 9.10 -5.18 -14.92
CA GLY A 309 8.09 -6.25 -14.98
C GLY A 309 6.81 -5.88 -15.73
N ASP A 310 5.70 -6.52 -15.39
CA ASP A 310 4.39 -6.29 -16.01
C ASP A 310 3.52 -5.36 -15.14
N ILE A 311 3.00 -4.28 -15.73
CA ILE A 311 2.05 -3.37 -15.10
C ILE A 311 0.70 -3.44 -15.83
N LEU A 312 -0.38 -3.61 -15.06
CA LEU A 312 -1.76 -3.43 -15.49
C LEU A 312 -2.48 -2.47 -14.54
N GLY A 313 -2.89 -1.29 -14.99
CA GLY A 313 -3.52 -0.37 -14.05
C GLY A 313 -3.82 1.01 -14.61
N HIS A 314 -4.22 1.90 -13.72
CA HIS A 314 -4.41 3.30 -14.08
C HIS A 314 -4.07 4.23 -12.92
N SER A 315 -3.84 5.50 -13.23
CA SER A 315 -3.57 6.50 -12.19
C SER A 315 -4.22 7.84 -12.53
N SER A 316 -4.64 8.53 -11.49
CA SER A 316 -5.04 9.95 -11.54
C SER A 316 -4.28 10.79 -10.52
N ILE A 317 -3.21 10.23 -9.93
CA ILE A 317 -2.38 10.94 -8.94
C ILE A 317 -1.81 12.22 -9.57
N LYS A 318 -1.88 13.33 -8.83
CA LYS A 318 -1.20 14.57 -9.22
C LYS A 318 0.29 14.39 -9.00
N ILE A 319 1.09 14.54 -10.05
CA ILE A 319 2.54 14.39 -10.00
C ILE A 319 3.18 15.77 -10.13
N SER A 320 3.97 16.17 -9.13
CA SER A 320 4.79 17.38 -9.18
C SER A 320 6.27 16.98 -9.06
N SER A 321 7.05 17.27 -10.09
CA SER A 321 8.47 16.90 -10.16
C SER A 321 9.36 18.05 -10.60
N LYS A 322 10.52 18.17 -9.94
CA LYS A 322 11.53 19.20 -10.23
C LYS A 322 12.62 18.75 -11.20
N SER A 323 12.60 17.49 -11.64
CA SER A 323 13.62 16.96 -12.55
C SER A 323 12.98 16.09 -13.64
N ASP A 324 13.69 15.06 -14.09
CA ASP A 324 13.53 14.45 -15.40
C ASP A 324 12.87 13.09 -15.30
N TYR A 325 12.28 12.65 -16.41
CA TYR A 325 11.69 11.31 -16.59
C TYR A 325 10.46 11.10 -15.71
N VAL A 326 9.37 11.77 -16.09
CA VAL A 326 8.10 11.76 -15.37
C VAL A 326 7.03 11.12 -16.25
N GLY A 327 6.43 10.04 -15.76
CA GLY A 327 5.34 9.35 -16.43
C GLY A 327 4.07 9.34 -15.59
N GLY A 328 2.90 9.44 -16.21
CA GLY A 328 1.64 9.29 -15.46
C GLY A 328 1.47 7.89 -14.88
N LEU A 329 2.04 6.85 -15.50
CA LEU A 329 2.12 5.51 -14.92
C LEU A 329 3.54 5.15 -14.48
N VAL A 330 4.54 5.38 -15.34
CA VAL A 330 5.90 4.90 -15.12
C VAL A 330 6.97 5.95 -15.44
N GLY A 331 7.90 6.22 -14.54
CA GLY A 331 9.04 7.10 -14.82
C GLY A 331 9.95 6.55 -15.92
N LEU A 332 10.53 5.36 -15.68
CA LEU A 332 11.37 4.62 -16.61
C LEU A 332 10.85 3.19 -16.83
N ASN A 333 10.52 2.84 -18.07
CA ASN A 333 10.20 1.48 -18.48
C ASN A 333 11.43 0.81 -19.12
N LEU A 334 11.92 -0.29 -18.54
CA LEU A 334 13.06 -1.04 -19.02
C LEU A 334 12.67 -2.00 -20.15
N ARG A 335 13.67 -2.60 -20.82
CA ARG A 335 13.47 -3.51 -21.97
C ARG A 335 12.49 -4.66 -21.75
N LYS A 336 12.47 -5.23 -20.55
CA LYS A 336 11.55 -6.32 -20.20
C LYS A 336 10.18 -5.82 -19.74
N GLY A 337 10.09 -4.52 -19.43
CA GLY A 337 8.90 -3.90 -18.86
C GLY A 337 7.76 -3.80 -19.87
N LYS A 338 6.56 -4.19 -19.43
CA LYS A 338 5.33 -4.02 -20.20
C LYS A 338 4.34 -3.19 -19.41
N ILE A 339 3.76 -2.18 -20.06
CA ILE A 339 2.77 -1.30 -19.44
C ILE A 339 1.45 -1.46 -20.20
N ARG A 340 0.38 -1.78 -19.46
CA ARG A 340 -0.99 -1.75 -19.94
C ARG A 340 -1.83 -0.88 -19.02
N GLY A 341 -2.35 0.23 -19.52
CA GLY A 341 -3.07 1.14 -18.62
C GLY A 341 -3.46 2.49 -19.18
N TYR A 342 -3.95 3.36 -18.30
CA TYR A 342 -4.27 4.73 -18.67
C TYR A 342 -3.99 5.74 -17.55
N TYR A 343 -3.78 6.99 -17.95
CA TYR A 343 -3.59 8.10 -17.03
C TYR A 343 -4.57 9.24 -17.32
N LYS A 344 -5.10 9.87 -16.26
CA LYS A 344 -6.04 11.00 -16.34
C LYS A 344 -5.74 12.14 -15.36
N GLY A 345 -4.61 12.06 -14.65
CA GLY A 345 -4.23 13.06 -13.65
C GLY A 345 -3.56 14.30 -14.26
N ILE A 346 -2.88 15.03 -13.39
CA ILE A 346 -2.08 16.21 -13.73
C ILE A 346 -0.60 15.90 -13.50
N ILE A 347 0.24 16.18 -14.49
CA ILE A 347 1.70 16.10 -14.36
C ILE A 347 2.30 17.50 -14.51
N GLU A 348 3.10 17.91 -13.54
CA GLU A 348 3.95 19.09 -13.57
C GLU A 348 5.40 18.62 -13.46
N GLY A 349 6.21 18.83 -14.50
CA GLY A 349 7.59 18.35 -14.52
C GLY A 349 8.57 19.28 -15.24
N LYS A 350 9.83 18.82 -15.35
CA LYS A 350 10.86 19.53 -16.10
C LYS A 350 11.00 18.97 -17.51
N LYS A 351 11.67 17.82 -17.67
CA LYS A 351 12.10 17.23 -18.96
C LYS A 351 11.70 15.75 -19.07
N TYR A 352 11.44 15.29 -20.30
CA TYR A 352 11.03 13.90 -20.59
C TYR A 352 9.75 13.53 -19.86
N ILE A 353 8.66 14.22 -20.22
CA ILE A 353 7.34 14.01 -19.63
C ILE A 353 6.48 13.20 -20.58
N GLY A 354 5.86 12.13 -20.07
CA GLY A 354 4.89 11.35 -20.81
C GLY A 354 3.62 11.10 -20.02
N GLY A 355 2.47 11.15 -20.69
CA GLY A 355 1.19 10.80 -20.05
C GLY A 355 1.17 9.38 -19.47
N LEU A 356 1.84 8.43 -20.09
CA LEU A 356 2.02 7.07 -19.56
C LEU A 356 3.44 6.84 -19.04
N CYS A 357 4.47 7.23 -19.81
CA CYS A 357 5.84 6.92 -19.47
C CYS A 357 6.83 8.06 -19.73
N GLY A 358 7.72 8.36 -18.79
CA GLY A 358 8.77 9.36 -19.00
C GLY A 358 9.79 8.91 -20.05
N GLN A 359 10.48 7.80 -19.80
CA GLN A 359 11.39 7.14 -20.73
C GLN A 359 10.98 5.68 -20.95
N ASN A 360 10.75 5.30 -22.20
CA ASN A 360 10.31 3.97 -22.58
C ASN A 360 11.38 3.21 -23.37
N LYS A 361 11.75 2.04 -22.84
CA LYS A 361 12.60 1.05 -23.53
C LYS A 361 11.89 -0.29 -23.68
N GLY A 362 10.60 -0.39 -23.38
CA GLY A 362 9.79 -1.62 -23.43
C GLY A 362 8.43 -1.41 -24.09
N ASN A 363 7.50 -2.37 -23.96
CA ASN A 363 6.21 -2.31 -24.66
C ASN A 363 5.15 -1.53 -23.88
N ILE A 364 4.43 -0.62 -24.56
CA ILE A 364 3.33 0.15 -23.96
C ILE A 364 2.05 -0.04 -24.77
N ILE A 365 0.95 -0.32 -24.07
CA ILE A 365 -0.41 -0.28 -24.61
C ILE A 365 -1.27 0.56 -23.67
N GLY A 366 -1.88 1.65 -24.15
CA GLY A 366 -2.67 2.47 -23.25
C GLY A 366 -3.23 3.74 -23.83
N PHE A 367 -3.75 4.60 -22.97
CA PHE A 367 -4.19 5.91 -23.38
C PHE A 367 -3.99 6.97 -22.30
N CYS A 368 -3.87 8.23 -22.71
CA CYS A 368 -3.79 9.34 -21.77
C CYS A 368 -4.75 10.46 -22.16
N THR A 369 -5.46 10.98 -21.14
CA THR A 369 -6.33 12.15 -21.26
C THR A 369 -6.03 13.18 -20.16
N GLY A 370 -4.81 13.13 -19.61
CA GLY A 370 -4.39 13.99 -18.51
C GLY A 370 -3.94 15.37 -18.99
N LYS A 371 -3.68 16.25 -18.02
CA LYS A 371 -3.04 17.55 -18.26
C LYS A 371 -1.56 17.44 -17.95
N LEU A 372 -0.72 17.84 -18.89
CA LEU A 372 0.73 17.73 -18.79
C LEU A 372 1.38 19.10 -18.92
N THR A 373 2.20 19.46 -17.95
CA THR A 373 2.93 20.73 -17.92
C THR A 373 4.42 20.48 -17.80
N ALA A 374 5.21 21.05 -18.73
CA ALA A 374 6.66 20.94 -18.73
C ALA A 374 7.32 22.32 -18.76
N SER A 375 8.29 22.54 -17.87
CA SER A 375 9.09 23.77 -17.92
C SER A 375 10.17 23.74 -19.00
N TRP A 376 10.65 22.56 -19.45
CA TRP A 376 11.69 22.47 -20.49
C TRP A 376 11.89 21.08 -21.12
N GLY A 377 11.97 21.00 -22.45
CA GLY A 377 12.50 19.83 -23.16
C GLY A 377 11.43 18.96 -23.82
N TYR A 378 11.65 17.64 -23.87
CA TYR A 378 10.78 16.69 -24.59
C TYR A 378 9.55 16.31 -23.78
N ILE A 379 8.37 16.59 -24.32
CA ILE A 379 7.09 16.15 -23.75
C ILE A 379 6.27 15.44 -24.82
N GLY A 380 5.68 14.30 -24.46
CA GLY A 380 4.79 13.53 -25.30
C GLY A 380 3.48 13.24 -24.59
N GLY A 381 2.36 13.30 -25.31
CA GLY A 381 1.06 12.99 -24.71
C GLY A 381 0.96 11.56 -24.15
N MET A 382 1.75 10.61 -24.66
CA MET A 382 1.90 9.27 -24.06
C MET A 382 3.29 9.04 -23.50
N VAL A 383 4.35 9.39 -24.22
CA VAL A 383 5.73 9.05 -23.82
C VAL A 383 6.69 10.22 -24.02
N GLY A 384 7.52 10.53 -23.01
CA GLY A 384 8.52 11.59 -23.12
C GLY A 384 9.65 11.24 -24.09
N GLU A 385 10.30 10.10 -23.87
CA GLU A 385 11.33 9.52 -24.76
C GLU A 385 11.05 8.04 -25.03
N ASN A 386 11.17 7.62 -26.29
CA ASN A 386 10.80 6.28 -26.72
C ASN A 386 11.90 5.58 -27.52
N SER A 387 12.09 4.30 -27.21
CA SER A 387 12.98 3.37 -27.92
C SER A 387 12.31 2.04 -28.24
N GLU A 388 11.00 1.91 -28.07
CA GLU A 388 10.30 0.65 -28.29
C GLU A 388 8.86 0.85 -28.80
N THR A 389 8.10 -0.24 -28.95
CA THR A 389 6.73 -0.17 -29.46
C THR A 389 5.74 0.46 -28.46
N ILE A 390 5.04 1.49 -28.92
CA ILE A 390 3.89 2.10 -28.25
C ILE A 390 2.64 1.88 -29.10
N LYS A 391 1.56 1.40 -28.46
CA LYS A 391 0.21 1.32 -29.05
C LYS A 391 -0.78 2.13 -28.21
N GLY A 392 -1.51 3.08 -28.78
CA GLY A 392 -2.49 3.79 -27.96
C GLY A 392 -3.15 5.06 -28.49
N TYR A 393 -3.75 5.79 -27.56
CA TYR A 393 -4.53 7.00 -27.80
C TYR A 393 -4.08 8.15 -26.90
N SER A 394 -3.97 9.35 -27.46
CA SER A 394 -3.56 10.55 -26.76
C SER A 394 -4.60 11.66 -26.95
N LYS A 395 -5.20 12.17 -25.88
CA LYS A 395 -6.11 13.34 -25.87
C LYS A 395 -5.82 14.20 -24.66
N ASN A 396 -4.60 14.70 -24.61
CA ASN A 396 -4.09 15.48 -23.49
C ASN A 396 -4.27 16.97 -23.72
N GLU A 397 -4.20 17.73 -22.64
CA GLU A 397 -3.87 19.15 -22.69
C GLU A 397 -2.40 19.29 -22.31
N ILE A 398 -1.57 19.83 -23.21
CA ILE A 398 -0.15 20.05 -22.97
C ILE A 398 0.18 21.54 -22.93
N ASP A 399 0.76 21.97 -21.83
CA ASP A 399 1.31 23.31 -21.61
C ASP A 399 2.83 23.19 -21.40
N ALA A 400 3.64 23.47 -22.43
CA ALA A 400 5.07 23.18 -22.35
C ALA A 400 5.96 24.02 -23.27
N VAL A 401 7.16 24.32 -22.79
CA VAL A 401 8.13 25.11 -23.56
C VAL A 401 9.13 24.20 -24.29
N ASN A 402 9.43 24.53 -25.55
CA ASN A 402 10.43 23.93 -26.46
C ASN A 402 9.94 22.77 -27.35
N ILE A 403 9.98 21.50 -26.90
CA ILE A 403 9.84 20.34 -27.79
C ILE A 403 8.61 19.50 -27.39
N VAL A 404 7.50 19.76 -28.07
CA VAL A 404 6.19 19.17 -27.74
C VAL A 404 5.71 18.26 -28.85
N GLY A 405 5.50 16.98 -28.52
CA GLY A 405 4.94 15.98 -29.42
C GLY A 405 3.58 15.48 -28.94
N GLY A 406 2.66 15.27 -29.88
CA GLY A 406 1.29 14.85 -29.55
C GLY A 406 1.21 13.49 -28.86
N MET A 407 2.04 12.51 -29.26
CA MET A 407 2.13 11.19 -28.60
C MET A 407 3.49 10.95 -27.97
N VAL A 408 4.57 11.29 -28.67
CA VAL A 408 5.94 11.04 -28.22
C VAL A 408 6.77 12.32 -28.29
N GLY A 409 7.52 12.65 -27.23
CA GLY A 409 8.43 13.79 -27.23
C GLY A 409 9.67 13.52 -28.09
N ASN A 410 10.46 12.51 -27.75
CA ASN A 410 11.65 12.07 -28.48
C ASN A 410 11.53 10.60 -28.90
N ASN A 411 11.70 10.27 -30.18
CA ASN A 411 11.68 8.88 -30.65
C ASN A 411 13.02 8.48 -31.25
N THR A 412 13.68 7.53 -30.60
CA THR A 412 14.96 6.96 -31.04
C THR A 412 14.76 5.90 -32.13
N SER A 413 15.83 5.54 -32.85
CA SER A 413 15.85 4.69 -34.06
C SER A 413 15.18 3.30 -33.96
N SER A 414 14.81 2.83 -32.77
CA SER A 414 14.10 1.55 -32.54
C SER A 414 12.62 1.71 -32.17
N GLY A 415 12.14 2.95 -31.99
CA GLY A 415 10.80 3.22 -31.46
C GLY A 415 9.70 3.14 -32.52
N LYS A 416 8.77 2.19 -32.38
CA LYS A 416 7.59 2.07 -33.23
C LYS A 416 6.36 2.69 -32.57
N ILE A 417 5.64 3.53 -33.30
CA ILE A 417 4.44 4.19 -32.78
C ILE A 417 3.23 3.77 -33.62
N ILE A 418 2.20 3.25 -32.96
CA ILE A 418 0.91 2.88 -33.56
C ILE A 418 -0.19 3.52 -32.73
N GLY A 419 -0.96 4.44 -33.30
CA GLY A 419 -2.05 5.02 -32.52
C GLY A 419 -2.69 6.25 -33.11
N TYR A 420 -3.45 6.90 -32.25
CA TYR A 420 -4.29 8.04 -32.60
C TYR A 420 -4.07 9.21 -31.64
N ASN A 421 -3.95 10.42 -32.20
CA ASN A 421 -3.65 11.63 -31.45
C ASN A 421 -4.74 12.70 -31.63
N ARG A 422 -5.18 13.27 -30.51
CA ARG A 422 -6.06 14.45 -30.36
C ARG A 422 -5.57 15.37 -29.22
N THR A 423 -4.26 15.42 -29.01
CA THR A 423 -3.65 16.28 -27.99
C THR A 423 -3.78 17.75 -28.36
N GLN A 424 -4.21 18.57 -27.41
CA GLN A 424 -4.26 20.03 -27.53
C GLN A 424 -3.01 20.63 -26.88
N MET A 425 -2.41 21.63 -27.53
CA MET A 425 -1.16 22.29 -27.08
C MET A 425 -1.42 23.79 -26.91
N THR A 426 -1.21 24.34 -25.72
CA THR A 426 -1.68 25.71 -25.37
C THR A 426 -0.57 26.75 -25.24
N ARG A 427 0.60 26.40 -24.72
CA ARG A 427 1.76 27.30 -24.55
C ARG A 427 2.96 26.65 -25.22
N THR A 428 3.50 27.29 -26.26
CA THR A 428 4.67 26.82 -27.02
C THR A 428 5.54 28.01 -27.41
N SER A 429 6.08 28.72 -26.42
CA SER A 429 6.96 29.87 -26.66
C SER A 429 8.43 29.44 -26.59
N GLY A 430 8.98 28.92 -27.68
CA GLY A 430 10.41 28.56 -27.81
C GLY A 430 10.78 28.39 -29.28
N ALA A 431 12.07 28.55 -29.63
CA ALA A 431 12.57 28.60 -31.00
C ALA A 431 12.44 27.28 -31.82
N PHE A 432 11.70 26.28 -31.32
CA PHE A 432 11.57 24.96 -31.91
C PHE A 432 10.10 24.54 -32.02
N GLU A 433 9.82 23.79 -33.07
CA GLU A 433 8.51 23.68 -33.73
C GLU A 433 7.49 22.87 -32.92
N GLN A 434 6.21 23.10 -33.18
CA GLN A 434 5.15 22.16 -32.81
C GLN A 434 5.20 20.98 -33.78
N PHE A 435 5.22 19.76 -33.26
CA PHE A 435 5.26 18.56 -34.10
C PHE A 435 4.06 17.67 -33.81
N GLY A 436 3.56 17.01 -34.86
CA GLY A 436 2.36 16.17 -34.81
C GLY A 436 2.45 15.03 -33.80
N MET A 437 2.76 13.82 -34.24
CA MET A 437 2.85 12.68 -33.32
C MET A 437 4.14 12.67 -32.48
N VAL A 438 5.25 13.11 -33.08
CA VAL A 438 6.61 12.96 -32.56
C VAL A 438 7.34 14.28 -32.69
N ALA A 439 8.03 14.73 -31.64
CA ALA A 439 8.76 16.00 -31.67
C ALA A 439 10.26 15.93 -31.98
N ALA A 440 10.89 14.77 -31.88
CA ALA A 440 12.24 14.53 -32.42
C ALA A 440 12.41 13.08 -32.89
N ILE A 441 13.14 12.89 -33.99
CA ILE A 441 13.38 11.59 -34.62
C ILE A 441 14.88 11.42 -34.90
N ASP A 442 15.44 10.27 -34.54
CA ASP A 442 16.79 9.82 -34.95
C ASP A 442 16.83 9.52 -36.47
N PRO A 443 17.84 10.02 -37.22
CA PRO A 443 17.93 9.90 -38.69
C PRO A 443 17.67 8.51 -39.32
N ASN A 444 17.84 7.43 -38.56
CA ASN A 444 17.74 6.05 -39.07
C ASN A 444 16.38 5.36 -38.83
N ASN A 445 15.33 6.09 -38.43
CA ASN A 445 14.07 5.46 -38.00
C ASN A 445 13.18 4.99 -39.17
N GLU A 446 12.79 3.71 -39.14
CA GLU A 446 11.87 3.08 -40.09
C GLU A 446 10.49 2.79 -39.44
N ALA A 447 9.42 3.31 -40.06
CA ALA A 447 8.02 2.93 -39.86
C ALA A 447 7.31 3.33 -38.54
N SER A 448 6.69 4.52 -38.56
CA SER A 448 5.53 4.85 -37.72
C SER A 448 4.24 4.76 -38.54
N LYS A 449 3.18 4.13 -37.99
CA LYS A 449 1.84 4.05 -38.63
C LYS A 449 0.84 4.84 -37.80
N VAL A 450 0.22 5.85 -38.41
CA VAL A 450 -0.42 6.95 -37.66
C VAL A 450 -1.73 7.38 -38.30
N TYR A 451 -2.73 7.65 -37.46
CA TYR A 451 -4.04 8.15 -37.87
C TYR A 451 -4.34 9.50 -37.19
N PHE A 452 -4.72 10.50 -37.98
CA PHE A 452 -5.12 11.84 -37.52
C PHE A 452 -6.62 12.08 -37.77
N SER A 453 -7.33 12.77 -36.85
CA SER A 453 -8.59 13.44 -37.24
C SER A 453 -8.27 14.64 -38.12
N ALA A 454 -9.00 14.76 -39.23
CA ALA A 454 -8.88 15.84 -40.19
C ALA A 454 -9.20 17.21 -39.55
N SER A 455 -8.15 18.00 -39.29
CA SER A 455 -8.20 19.47 -39.21
C SER A 455 -6.82 20.15 -39.23
N GLU A 456 -5.70 19.43 -39.10
CA GLU A 456 -4.37 20.05 -39.08
C GLU A 456 -3.59 19.77 -40.38
N THR A 457 -3.69 20.71 -41.32
CA THR A 457 -3.04 20.69 -42.63
C THR A 457 -1.56 21.09 -42.62
N SER A 458 -0.97 21.43 -41.48
CA SER A 458 0.37 22.04 -41.39
C SER A 458 1.55 21.08 -41.16
N ILE A 459 1.34 19.76 -41.13
CA ILE A 459 2.35 18.79 -40.67
C ILE A 459 3.08 18.06 -41.82
N LYS A 460 2.61 18.19 -43.08
CA LYS A 460 3.13 17.39 -44.20
C LYS A 460 4.61 17.65 -44.54
N ASP A 461 5.10 18.85 -44.29
CA ASP A 461 6.46 19.26 -44.72
C ASP A 461 7.55 18.99 -43.66
N LYS A 462 7.20 18.40 -42.50
CA LYS A 462 8.10 18.30 -41.33
C LYS A 462 8.23 16.89 -40.75
N ILE A 463 7.72 15.89 -41.47
CA ILE A 463 7.74 14.49 -41.07
C ILE A 463 8.73 13.72 -41.97
N SER A 464 9.50 12.80 -41.37
CA SER A 464 10.43 11.92 -42.11
C SER A 464 9.74 11.27 -43.33
N PRO A 465 10.42 11.18 -44.49
CA PRO A 465 9.91 10.49 -45.69
C PRO A 465 9.45 9.04 -45.45
N SER A 466 9.94 8.39 -44.38
CA SER A 466 9.58 7.01 -43.99
C SER A 466 8.27 6.90 -43.19
N THR A 467 7.58 8.01 -42.90
CA THR A 467 6.33 8.00 -42.13
C THR A 467 5.12 7.89 -43.03
N THR A 468 4.35 6.81 -42.91
CA THR A 468 3.05 6.69 -43.60
C THR A 468 1.97 7.41 -42.79
N ILE A 469 1.57 8.59 -43.25
CA ILE A 469 0.41 9.32 -42.73
C ILE A 469 -0.85 8.76 -43.38
N LEU A 470 -1.72 8.13 -42.59
CA LEU A 470 -3.04 7.70 -43.07
C LEU A 470 -4.09 8.70 -42.57
N HIS A 471 -4.59 9.54 -43.49
CA HIS A 471 -5.72 10.41 -43.21
C HIS A 471 -7.01 9.58 -43.17
N THR A 472 -7.77 9.64 -42.07
CA THR A 472 -9.18 9.24 -42.11
C THR A 472 -10.00 10.44 -42.57
N ASN A 473 -10.52 10.40 -43.79
CA ASN A 473 -11.40 11.45 -44.28
C ASN A 473 -12.69 11.47 -43.44
N ASN A 474 -13.08 12.62 -42.93
CA ASN A 474 -14.49 12.94 -42.82
C ASN A 474 -14.64 14.27 -43.56
N ASN A 475 -15.16 14.15 -44.78
CA ASN A 475 -15.56 15.20 -45.72
C ASN A 475 -14.48 15.72 -46.70
N GLY A 476 -14.50 15.12 -47.91
CA GLY A 476 -14.40 15.82 -49.18
C GLY A 476 -13.02 16.34 -49.61
N ASN A 477 -12.38 15.56 -50.49
CA ASN A 477 -11.31 15.97 -51.44
C ASN A 477 -9.91 16.28 -50.88
N SER A 478 -9.07 15.25 -50.81
CA SER A 478 -7.70 15.34 -51.33
C SER A 478 -7.22 13.97 -51.82
N LYS A 479 -6.75 13.92 -53.06
CA LYS A 479 -6.16 12.74 -53.72
C LYS A 479 -4.66 12.62 -53.36
N GLY A 480 -4.20 11.37 -53.23
CA GLY A 480 -2.79 10.96 -53.24
C GLY A 480 -2.28 10.45 -51.87
N VAL A 481 -1.59 9.32 -51.74
CA VAL A 481 -1.07 8.29 -52.67
C VAL A 481 -0.97 6.97 -51.87
N GLY A 482 -1.30 5.83 -52.49
CA GLY A 482 -1.14 4.49 -51.92
C GLY A 482 -2.45 3.84 -51.50
N SER A 483 -3.07 3.14 -52.45
CA SER A 483 -4.31 2.38 -52.29
C SER A 483 -4.31 1.47 -51.06
N VAL A 484 -5.28 1.71 -50.19
CA VAL A 484 -5.71 0.84 -49.10
C VAL A 484 -6.27 -0.45 -49.70
N THR A 485 -5.61 -1.59 -49.49
CA THR A 485 -6.12 -2.90 -49.99
C THR A 485 -7.09 -3.59 -49.04
N ASN A 486 -7.29 -3.15 -47.80
CA ASN A 486 -8.49 -3.54 -47.05
C ASN A 486 -8.79 -2.64 -45.84
N ALA A 487 -9.83 -1.81 -45.93
CA ALA A 487 -10.36 -1.06 -44.78
C ALA A 487 -10.87 -1.98 -43.64
N THR A 488 -11.03 -3.27 -43.91
CA THR A 488 -11.51 -4.30 -42.98
C THR A 488 -10.46 -4.69 -41.93
N GLU A 489 -9.17 -4.72 -42.26
CA GLU A 489 -8.09 -4.94 -41.27
C GLU A 489 -7.95 -3.74 -40.32
N LEU A 490 -8.14 -2.53 -40.85
CA LEU A 490 -8.14 -1.27 -40.12
C LEU A 490 -9.31 -1.16 -39.13
N ARG A 491 -10.49 -1.62 -39.53
CA ARG A 491 -11.64 -1.78 -38.63
C ARG A 491 -11.37 -2.87 -37.58
N SER A 492 -10.75 -3.99 -37.92
CA SER A 492 -10.48 -5.06 -36.93
C SER A 492 -9.52 -4.67 -35.79
N LEU A 493 -8.61 -3.70 -36.01
CA LEU A 493 -7.73 -3.16 -34.96
C LEU A 493 -8.43 -2.12 -34.04
N PHE A 494 -9.55 -1.53 -34.48
CA PHE A 494 -10.20 -0.38 -33.82
C PHE A 494 -11.73 -0.47 -33.70
N ILE A 495 -12.37 -1.62 -33.97
CA ILE A 495 -13.83 -1.83 -33.96
C ILE A 495 -14.51 -1.49 -32.62
N ASN A 496 -13.76 -1.33 -31.52
CA ASN A 496 -14.32 -0.97 -30.21
C ASN A 496 -14.28 0.53 -29.85
N LEU A 497 -14.04 1.43 -30.80
CA LEU A 497 -14.06 2.87 -30.53
C LEU A 497 -14.84 3.66 -31.59
N THR A 498 -16.17 3.66 -31.50
CA THR A 498 -17.01 4.69 -32.16
C THR A 498 -17.16 5.92 -31.26
N PHE A 499 -16.70 7.07 -31.75
CA PHE A 499 -16.79 8.37 -31.07
C PHE A 499 -18.02 9.14 -31.57
N GLY A 500 -19.06 9.23 -30.74
CA GLY A 500 -20.22 10.09 -30.98
C GLY A 500 -20.00 11.49 -30.40
N SER A 501 -20.31 12.51 -31.20
CA SER A 501 -20.36 13.91 -30.83
C SER A 501 -21.63 14.20 -30.01
N ASN A 502 -21.48 14.70 -28.77
CA ASN A 502 -22.16 15.88 -28.23
C ASN A 502 -21.82 16.06 -26.74
N GLU A 503 -22.00 17.30 -26.31
CA GLU A 503 -21.44 17.98 -25.15
C GLU A 503 -21.90 17.45 -23.78
N GLY A 504 -21.03 17.63 -22.77
CA GLY A 504 -21.42 17.75 -21.35
C GLY A 504 -21.80 16.46 -20.61
N GLU A 505 -20.99 16.11 -19.60
CA GLU A 505 -21.28 15.11 -18.54
C GLU A 505 -21.40 13.62 -18.95
N TRP A 506 -20.38 12.83 -18.58
CA TRP A 506 -20.40 11.36 -18.70
C TRP A 506 -21.04 10.75 -17.46
N SER A 507 -22.31 10.34 -17.55
CA SER A 507 -22.93 9.42 -16.59
C SER A 507 -23.18 8.05 -17.25
N PHE A 508 -22.78 6.98 -16.56
CA PHE A 508 -23.11 5.61 -16.96
C PHE A 508 -24.49 5.24 -16.39
N SER A 509 -25.56 5.53 -17.14
CA SER A 509 -26.83 4.83 -16.95
C SER A 509 -27.52 4.60 -18.30
N ALA A 510 -28.12 3.42 -18.43
CA ALA A 510 -28.59 2.86 -19.67
C ALA A 510 -29.88 3.53 -20.16
N ARG A 511 -29.89 3.98 -21.42
CA ARG A 511 -30.83 3.56 -22.50
C ARG A 511 -30.72 4.51 -23.69
N GLY A 512 -30.40 3.94 -24.86
CA GLY A 512 -30.31 4.62 -26.16
C GLY A 512 -29.20 4.01 -27.00
N GLU A 513 -29.53 3.05 -27.85
CA GLU A 513 -28.66 1.96 -28.31
C GLU A 513 -27.55 2.37 -29.30
N TRP A 514 -26.30 2.16 -28.85
CA TRP A 514 -25.08 1.91 -29.63
C TRP A 514 -24.37 0.72 -28.97
N PRO A 515 -23.58 -0.10 -29.70
CA PRO A 515 -23.29 -1.48 -29.31
C PRO A 515 -22.54 -1.55 -27.98
N LYS A 516 -22.99 -2.48 -27.13
CA LYS A 516 -22.31 -2.88 -25.91
C LYS A 516 -20.85 -3.23 -26.24
N LEU A 517 -19.92 -2.61 -25.54
CA LEU A 517 -18.52 -3.05 -25.48
C LEU A 517 -18.50 -4.48 -24.94
N ASN A 518 -18.46 -5.45 -25.84
CA ASN A 518 -18.16 -6.83 -25.49
C ASN A 518 -16.63 -6.95 -25.41
N PHE A 519 -16.12 -7.13 -24.20
CA PHE A 519 -14.70 -7.36 -23.90
C PHE A 519 -14.14 -8.66 -24.52
N GLY A 520 -14.94 -9.37 -25.33
CA GLY A 520 -14.58 -10.59 -26.05
C GLY A 520 -13.79 -10.39 -27.34
N ASP A 521 -13.46 -9.16 -27.78
CA ASP A 521 -12.70 -8.95 -29.04
C ASP A 521 -11.26 -8.41 -28.82
N LEU A 522 -10.78 -8.43 -27.57
CA LEU A 522 -9.34 -8.36 -27.21
C LEU A 522 -8.75 -9.78 -27.01
N THR A 523 -9.35 -10.79 -27.66
CA THR A 523 -9.53 -12.20 -27.23
C THR A 523 -8.32 -13.11 -27.14
N ASN A 524 -7.09 -12.59 -27.09
CA ASN A 524 -5.98 -13.38 -26.53
C ASN A 524 -5.50 -12.81 -25.18
N TRP A 525 -6.43 -12.24 -24.40
CA TRP A 525 -6.42 -12.26 -22.94
C TRP A 525 -7.05 -13.59 -22.48
N ASP A 526 -6.25 -14.64 -22.28
CA ASP A 526 -6.77 -15.97 -21.92
C ASP A 526 -7.66 -15.93 -20.66
N SER A 527 -8.93 -16.23 -20.91
CA SER A 527 -10.03 -16.53 -20.00
C SER A 527 -9.73 -17.54 -18.88
N LYS A 528 -8.62 -18.30 -18.92
CA LYS A 528 -8.15 -19.11 -17.79
C LYS A 528 -7.46 -18.29 -16.70
N THR A 529 -6.91 -17.12 -17.00
CA THR A 529 -6.09 -16.35 -16.04
C THR A 529 -6.87 -15.32 -15.21
N MET A 530 -8.10 -14.98 -15.60
CA MET A 530 -8.96 -14.05 -14.84
C MET A 530 -10.02 -14.75 -13.97
N GLY A 531 -10.25 -16.05 -14.14
CA GLY A 531 -11.22 -16.83 -13.35
C GLY A 531 -10.87 -17.01 -11.87
N ALA A 532 -9.69 -16.54 -11.42
CA ALA A 532 -9.25 -16.59 -10.03
C ALA A 532 -9.33 -15.25 -9.29
N PHE A 533 -9.69 -14.13 -9.94
CA PHE A 533 -9.45 -12.77 -9.41
C PHE A 533 -10.69 -11.86 -9.29
N LEU A 534 -11.90 -12.42 -9.29
CA LEU A 534 -13.10 -11.71 -8.88
C LEU A 534 -13.81 -12.53 -7.79
N PRO A 535 -14.24 -11.92 -6.66
CA PRO A 535 -15.09 -12.62 -5.71
C PRO A 535 -16.32 -13.12 -6.45
N LYS A 536 -16.67 -14.41 -6.29
CA LYS A 536 -17.90 -14.97 -6.84
C LYS A 536 -19.08 -14.15 -6.30
N SER A 537 -19.64 -13.29 -7.12
CA SER A 537 -20.94 -12.68 -6.85
C SER A 537 -22.02 -13.71 -7.16
N GLY A 538 -22.64 -14.26 -6.10
CA GLY A 538 -23.96 -14.90 -6.20
C GLY A 538 -24.09 -16.20 -5.41
N GLN A 539 -24.70 -16.14 -4.22
CA GLN A 539 -26.08 -16.57 -3.94
C GLN A 539 -26.30 -16.77 -2.43
N PRO A 540 -27.47 -16.42 -1.88
CA PRO A 540 -27.87 -16.82 -0.54
C PRO A 540 -28.30 -18.29 -0.57
N THR A 541 -27.69 -19.12 0.26
CA THR A 541 -28.27 -20.44 0.59
C THR A 541 -29.10 -20.31 1.86
N LYS A 542 -30.31 -20.84 1.78
CA LYS A 542 -31.28 -21.03 2.87
C LYS A 542 -30.67 -21.66 4.12
#